data_AF-A0A7S2HI53-F1
#
_entry.id   AF-A0A7S2HI53-F1
#
_cell.length_a   1.000
_cell.length_b   1.000
_cell.length_c   1.000
_cell.angle_alpha   90.00
_cell.angle_beta   90.00
_cell.angle_gamma   90.00
#
_symmetry.space_group_name_H-M   'P 1'
#
loop_
_entity.id
_entity.type
_entity.pdbx_description
1 polymer ?
#
loop_
_entity_poly.entity_id
_entity_poly.type
_entity_poly.pdbx_seq_one_letter_code
_entity_poly.pdbx_strand_id
1 'polypeptide(L)'
;GLGACKASQVLHDGGETATTNYFDGPQHYRAVLNTTFVGATGPVEFDPNTGSRAPKSSLYSFSNVVFETVEGTQNVKGREVVTHYYNKKWFERTPILFNDGTQNLPLDLPPRNVDYNYIGTGLRAAGLSMSVLILLLSIGFAAWARLNNHLTIVRASQPIFLYII
;
A
#
# COMPACT_ATOMS: atom_id res chain seq x y z
N GLY A 1 -12.96 37.33 -21.53
CA GLY A 1 -12.39 38.69 -21.48
C GLY A 1 -11.06 38.76 -22.19
N LEU A 2 -9.96 38.47 -21.49
CA LEU A 2 -8.59 38.61 -22.01
C LEU A 2 -8.31 37.85 -23.32
N GLY A 3 -8.78 36.60 -23.44
CA GLY A 3 -8.65 35.83 -24.69
C GLY A 3 -9.41 36.43 -25.88
N ALA A 4 -10.52 37.14 -25.65
CA ALA A 4 -11.29 37.78 -26.72
C ALA A 4 -10.57 39.04 -27.23
N CYS A 5 -10.00 39.84 -26.33
CA CYS A 5 -9.16 40.97 -26.72
C CYS A 5 -7.96 40.51 -27.55
N LYS A 6 -7.31 39.41 -27.15
CA LYS A 6 -6.17 38.86 -27.88
C LYS A 6 -6.58 38.27 -29.24
N ALA A 7 -7.73 37.57 -29.31
CA ALA A 7 -8.27 37.08 -30.58
C ALA A 7 -8.59 38.21 -31.56
N SER A 8 -9.25 39.26 -31.07
CA SER A 8 -9.58 40.45 -31.87
C SER A 8 -8.32 41.18 -32.35
N GLN A 9 -7.29 41.29 -31.51
CA GLN A 9 -6.03 41.90 -31.91
C GLN A 9 -5.32 41.12 -33.02
N VAL A 10 -5.28 39.79 -32.95
CA VAL A 10 -4.68 38.94 -33.99
C VAL A 10 -5.38 39.11 -35.35
N LEU A 11 -6.70 39.30 -35.35
CA LEU A 11 -7.45 39.59 -36.59
C LEU A 11 -7.10 40.96 -37.17
N HIS A 12 -6.86 41.97 -36.32
CA HIS A 12 -6.45 43.31 -36.79
C HIS A 12 -5.03 43.33 -37.34
N ASP A 13 -4.11 42.58 -36.74
CA ASP A 13 -2.69 42.57 -37.13
C ASP A 13 -2.39 41.65 -38.34
N GLY A 14 -3.31 40.70 -38.64
CA GLY A 14 -3.12 39.65 -39.65
C GLY A 14 -3.24 40.06 -41.12
N GLY A 15 -3.57 41.32 -41.44
CA GLY A 15 -3.53 41.87 -42.80
C GLY A 15 -4.54 41.30 -43.82
N GLU A 16 -5.33 40.28 -43.49
CA GLU A 16 -6.51 39.89 -44.28
C GLU A 16 -7.56 40.99 -44.14
N THR A 17 -8.02 41.52 -45.27
CA THR A 17 -9.09 42.53 -45.39
C THR A 17 -10.18 42.29 -44.34
N ALA A 18 -10.15 43.09 -43.27
CA ALA A 18 -10.95 42.98 -42.07
C ALA A 18 -12.41 43.34 -42.34
N THR A 19 -13.11 42.52 -43.13
CA THR A 19 -14.54 42.71 -43.41
C THR A 19 -15.44 42.08 -42.34
N THR A 20 -14.88 41.35 -41.36
CA THR A 20 -15.66 40.71 -40.30
C THR A 20 -15.08 40.97 -38.91
N ASN A 21 -15.81 41.75 -38.09
CA ASN A 21 -15.50 42.03 -36.68
C ASN A 21 -15.74 40.84 -35.73
N TYR A 22 -15.68 39.62 -36.25
CA TYR A 22 -16.08 38.41 -35.54
C TYR A 22 -14.95 37.39 -35.62
N PHE A 23 -14.62 36.78 -34.49
CA PHE A 23 -13.77 35.60 -34.42
C PHE A 23 -14.64 34.35 -34.22
N ASP A 24 -14.18 33.22 -34.74
CA ASP A 24 -14.84 31.94 -34.48
C ASP A 24 -14.39 31.32 -33.13
N GLY A 25 -15.08 30.26 -32.70
CA GLY A 25 -14.74 29.54 -31.47
C GLY A 25 -13.29 29.03 -31.43
N PRO A 26 -12.79 28.38 -32.50
CA PRO A 26 -11.39 27.95 -32.58
C PRO A 26 -10.37 29.08 -32.44
N GLN A 27 -10.58 30.24 -33.07
CA GLN A 27 -9.72 31.42 -32.95
C GLN A 27 -9.73 31.95 -31.51
N HIS A 28 -10.91 32.05 -30.88
CA HIS A 28 -11.01 32.43 -29.48
C HIS A 28 -10.25 31.46 -28.57
N TYR A 29 -10.44 30.16 -28.78
CA TYR A 29 -9.80 29.12 -27.98
C TYR A 29 -8.27 29.19 -28.09
N ARG A 30 -7.71 29.28 -29.30
CA ARG A 30 -6.26 29.46 -29.51
C ARG A 30 -5.72 30.73 -28.86
N ALA A 31 -6.49 31.81 -28.91
CA ALA A 31 -6.12 33.05 -28.25
C ALA A 31 -6.08 32.89 -26.73
N VAL A 32 -7.06 32.20 -26.14
CA VAL A 32 -7.07 31.85 -24.70
C VAL A 32 -5.85 31.00 -24.33
N LEU A 33 -5.51 29.96 -25.11
CA LEU A 33 -4.34 29.12 -24.85
C LEU A 33 -3.03 29.93 -24.81
N ASN A 34 -2.91 30.94 -25.66
CA ASN A 34 -1.75 31.82 -25.75
C ASN A 34 -1.80 33.01 -24.78
N THR A 35 -2.79 33.10 -23.88
CA THR A 35 -2.82 34.15 -22.84
C THR A 35 -2.11 33.70 -21.58
N THR A 36 -1.24 34.58 -21.06
CA THR A 36 -0.68 34.50 -19.72
C THR A 36 -1.07 35.75 -18.96
N PHE A 37 -1.48 35.61 -17.70
CA PHE A 37 -1.86 36.74 -16.85
C PHE A 37 -1.70 36.38 -15.37
N VAL A 38 -1.67 37.38 -14.49
CA VAL A 38 -1.65 37.19 -13.04
C VAL A 38 -3.06 37.34 -12.50
N GLY A 39 -3.61 36.25 -11.96
CA GLY A 39 -4.90 36.24 -11.29
C GLY A 39 -4.77 36.24 -9.76
N ALA A 40 -5.91 36.16 -9.06
CA ALA A 40 -5.93 36.09 -7.60
C ALA A 40 -5.21 34.86 -7.02
N THR A 41 -5.09 33.78 -7.81
CA THR A 41 -4.39 32.54 -7.43
C THR A 41 -2.95 32.48 -7.96
N GLY A 42 -2.39 33.61 -8.41
CA GLY A 42 -1.06 33.70 -8.97
C GLY A 42 -1.04 33.70 -10.51
N PRO A 43 0.13 33.45 -11.14
CA PRO A 43 0.24 33.40 -12.59
C PRO A 43 -0.63 32.28 -13.16
N VAL A 44 -1.31 32.55 -14.26
CA VAL A 44 -2.15 31.62 -15.00
C VAL A 44 -1.56 31.45 -16.39
N GLU A 45 -1.32 30.20 -16.76
CA GLU A 45 -0.87 29.77 -18.08
C GLU A 45 -1.69 28.53 -18.46
N PHE A 46 -1.97 28.33 -19.74
CA PHE A 46 -2.71 27.17 -20.24
C PHE A 46 -1.77 26.22 -20.99
N ASP A 47 -2.00 24.92 -20.85
CA ASP A 47 -1.33 23.89 -21.63
C ASP A 47 -1.87 23.92 -23.07
N PRO A 48 -1.02 24.11 -24.10
CA PRO A 48 -1.45 24.22 -25.49
C PRO A 48 -2.10 22.94 -26.04
N ASN A 49 -1.84 21.77 -25.44
CA ASN A 49 -2.37 20.50 -25.93
C ASN A 49 -3.74 20.16 -25.33
N THR A 50 -3.95 20.52 -24.06
CA THR A 50 -5.14 20.12 -23.30
C THR A 50 -6.09 21.28 -23.01
N GLY A 51 -5.61 22.52 -23.05
CA GLY A 51 -6.32 23.72 -22.61
C GLY A 51 -6.59 23.81 -21.12
N SER A 52 -6.03 22.89 -20.34
CA SER A 52 -6.06 22.97 -18.87
C SER A 52 -5.03 23.98 -18.37
N ARG A 53 -5.17 24.45 -17.12
CA ARG A 53 -4.15 25.31 -16.50
C ARG A 53 -2.83 24.54 -16.36
N ALA A 54 -1.74 25.13 -16.84
CA ALA A 54 -0.41 24.54 -16.79
C ALA A 54 -0.03 24.24 -15.34
N PRO A 55 0.43 23.00 -15.00
CA PRO A 55 0.73 22.61 -13.63
C PRO A 55 1.76 23.50 -12.93
N LYS A 56 2.68 24.11 -13.70
CA LYS A 56 3.68 25.06 -13.19
C LYS A 56 3.08 26.36 -12.65
N SER A 57 1.90 26.72 -13.13
CA SER A 57 1.16 27.91 -12.76
C SER A 57 0.12 27.63 -11.66
N SER A 58 -0.08 26.36 -11.30
CA SER A 58 -1.05 25.91 -10.31
C SER A 58 -0.39 25.73 -8.94
N LEU A 59 -1.09 26.18 -7.90
CA LEU A 59 -0.77 25.87 -6.51
C LEU A 59 -1.56 24.64 -6.10
N TYR A 60 -0.87 23.66 -5.51
CA TYR A 60 -1.50 22.47 -4.94
C TYR A 60 -1.30 22.50 -3.43
N SER A 61 -2.29 22.04 -2.69
CA SER A 61 -2.19 21.87 -1.24
C SER A 61 -2.73 20.51 -0.85
N PHE A 62 -2.08 19.88 0.11
CA PHE A 62 -2.55 18.66 0.76
C PHE A 62 -3.02 19.05 2.17
N SER A 63 -4.31 18.88 2.41
CA SER A 63 -4.93 19.16 3.71
C SER A 63 -5.28 17.87 4.41
N ASN A 64 -4.94 17.79 5.69
CA ASN A 64 -5.38 16.73 6.59
C ASN A 64 -6.59 17.25 7.38
N VAL A 65 -7.65 16.45 7.47
CA VAL A 65 -8.84 16.78 8.28
C VAL A 65 -8.73 16.02 9.59
N VAL A 66 -8.46 16.73 10.68
CA VAL A 66 -8.31 16.16 12.02
C VAL A 66 -9.61 16.31 12.78
N PHE A 67 -10.10 15.23 13.37
CA PHE A 67 -11.33 15.22 14.15
C PHE A 67 -10.99 15.29 15.64
N GLU A 68 -11.56 16.27 16.34
CA GLU A 68 -11.40 16.47 17.78
C GLU A 68 -12.77 16.39 18.47
N THR A 69 -12.84 15.69 19.60
CA THR A 69 -14.04 15.66 20.43
C THR A 69 -14.18 17.00 21.16
N VAL A 70 -15.37 17.60 21.09
CA VAL A 70 -15.64 18.85 21.80
C VAL A 70 -15.88 18.53 23.28
N GLU A 71 -15.04 19.06 24.17
CA GLU A 71 -15.11 18.83 25.62
C GLU A 71 -16.53 19.00 26.18
N GLY A 72 -16.99 18.00 26.93
CA GLY A 72 -18.32 18.02 27.54
C GLY A 72 -19.48 17.69 26.60
N THR A 73 -19.22 17.27 25.35
CA THR A 73 -20.27 16.87 24.40
C THR A 73 -19.91 15.57 23.66
N GLN A 74 -20.90 14.93 23.03
CA GLN A 74 -20.68 13.81 22.08
C GLN A 74 -20.41 14.29 20.65
N ASN A 75 -20.16 15.59 20.46
CA ASN A 75 -19.96 16.16 19.13
C ASN A 75 -18.49 16.06 18.72
N VAL A 76 -18.28 15.82 17.43
CA VAL A 76 -16.96 15.77 16.80
C VAL A 76 -16.80 17.01 15.91
N LYS A 77 -15.68 17.71 16.04
CA LYS A 77 -15.33 18.86 15.20
C LYS A 77 -14.16 18.50 14.29
N GLY A 78 -14.37 18.61 12.98
CA GLY A 78 -13.29 18.54 11.99
C GLY A 78 -12.54 19.87 11.91
N ARG A 79 -11.21 19.81 11.98
CA ARG A 79 -10.30 20.92 11.70
C ARG A 79 -9.45 20.56 10.49
N GLU A 80 -9.56 21.37 9.43
CA GLU A 80 -8.67 21.26 8.28
C GLU A 80 -7.30 21.85 8.63
N VAL A 81 -6.24 21.08 8.36
CA VAL A 81 -4.85 21.46 8.57
C VAL A 81 -4.10 21.25 7.26
N VAL A 82 -3.63 22.33 6.65
CA VAL A 82 -2.76 22.24 5.45
C VAL A 82 -1.42 21.64 5.88
N THR A 83 -1.12 20.44 5.40
CA THR A 83 0.10 19.70 5.75
C THR A 83 1.20 19.93 4.72
N HIS A 84 0.85 19.96 3.44
CA HIS A 84 1.80 20.21 2.37
C HIS A 84 1.26 21.23 1.39
N TYR A 85 2.16 21.97 0.75
CA TYR A 85 1.82 22.78 -0.41
C TYR A 85 2.92 22.66 -1.47
N TYR A 86 2.52 22.80 -2.72
CA TYR A 86 3.41 22.76 -3.86
C TYR A 86 3.63 24.17 -4.39
N ASN A 87 4.89 24.60 -4.39
CA ASN A 87 5.34 25.81 -5.06
C ASN A 87 6.66 25.52 -5.77
N LYS A 88 6.58 24.89 -6.96
CA LYS A 88 7.72 24.31 -7.71
C LYS A 88 8.44 23.15 -7.01
N LYS A 89 8.29 23.03 -5.70
CA LYS A 89 8.69 21.91 -4.84
C LYS A 89 7.60 21.70 -3.79
N TRP A 90 7.50 20.47 -3.28
CA TRP A 90 6.65 20.18 -2.14
C TRP A 90 7.32 20.69 -0.86
N PHE A 91 6.55 21.43 -0.07
CA PHE A 91 6.95 21.92 1.24
C PHE A 91 6.01 21.34 2.28
N GLU A 92 6.59 20.68 3.28
CA GLU A 92 5.88 20.26 4.49
C GLU A 92 5.71 21.47 5.41
N ARG A 93 4.49 21.67 5.89
CA ARG A 93 4.11 22.76 6.80
C ARG A 93 3.77 22.22 8.19
N THR A 94 3.01 21.13 8.21
CA THR A 94 2.58 20.46 9.44
C THR A 94 2.59 18.96 9.18
N PRO A 95 3.08 18.13 10.12
CA PRO A 95 3.03 16.69 9.98
C PRO A 95 1.59 16.19 9.79
N ILE A 96 1.45 15.11 9.02
CA ILE A 96 0.17 14.39 8.89
C ILE A 96 -0.10 13.69 10.22
N LEU A 97 -1.34 13.80 10.69
CA LEU A 97 -1.82 13.14 11.90
C LEU A 97 -2.82 12.06 11.49
N PHE A 98 -2.56 10.83 11.89
CA PHE A 98 -3.46 9.71 11.64
C PHE A 98 -4.48 9.55 12.76
N ASN A 99 -5.48 8.69 12.53
CA ASN A 99 -6.59 8.49 13.47
C ASN A 99 -6.15 7.90 14.83
N ASP A 100 -4.95 7.31 14.91
CA ASP A 100 -4.35 6.81 16.14
C ASP A 100 -3.55 7.89 16.90
N GLY A 101 -3.54 9.13 16.40
CA GLY A 101 -2.79 10.25 16.96
C GLY A 101 -1.29 10.23 16.62
N THR A 102 -0.83 9.27 15.83
CA THR A 102 0.58 9.20 15.40
C THR A 102 0.83 9.97 14.11
N GLN A 103 2.10 10.24 13.83
CA GLN A 103 2.58 10.81 12.56
C GLN A 103 3.21 9.74 11.65
N ASN A 104 3.25 8.49 12.11
CA ASN A 104 3.85 7.40 11.37
C ASN A 104 2.84 6.91 10.34
N LEU A 105 3.29 6.77 9.09
CA LEU A 105 2.46 6.19 8.04
C LEU A 105 1.99 4.80 8.51
N PRO A 106 0.67 4.53 8.57
CA PRO A 106 0.18 3.20 8.93
C PRO A 106 0.68 2.20 7.90
N LEU A 107 0.95 0.97 8.34
CA LEU A 107 1.34 -0.10 7.44
C LEU A 107 0.23 -0.32 6.40
N ASP A 108 0.60 -0.42 5.13
CA ASP A 108 -0.34 -0.66 4.02
C ASP A 108 -1.19 -1.92 4.25
N LEU A 109 -0.60 -2.91 4.94
CA LEU A 109 -1.23 -4.16 5.31
C LEU A 109 -0.92 -4.50 6.77
N PRO A 110 -1.85 -5.12 7.50
CA PRO A 110 -1.56 -5.62 8.83
C PRO A 110 -0.42 -6.65 8.76
N PRO A 111 0.40 -6.78 9.82
CA PRO A 111 1.45 -7.78 9.85
C PRO A 111 0.85 -9.17 9.64
N ARG A 112 1.44 -9.93 8.70
CA ARG A 112 0.99 -11.28 8.39
C ARG A 112 1.32 -12.20 9.56
N ASN A 113 0.33 -12.48 10.41
CA ASN A 113 0.44 -13.54 11.42
C ASN A 113 0.05 -14.87 10.76
N VAL A 114 1.03 -15.77 10.59
CA VAL A 114 0.79 -17.11 10.06
C VAL A 114 0.84 -18.10 11.22
N ASP A 115 -0.29 -18.73 11.50
CA ASP A 115 -0.32 -19.90 12.39
C ASP A 115 0.05 -21.15 11.59
N TYR A 116 1.24 -21.69 11.85
CA TYR A 116 1.76 -22.88 11.19
C TYR A 116 1.12 -24.18 11.68
N ASN A 117 0.27 -24.13 12.72
CA ASN A 117 -0.40 -25.29 13.30
C ASN A 117 0.59 -26.43 13.64
N TYR A 118 1.77 -26.09 14.17
CA TYR A 118 2.77 -27.10 14.53
C TYR A 118 2.27 -27.97 15.67
N ILE A 119 2.51 -29.28 15.54
CA ILE A 119 2.30 -30.21 16.65
C ILE A 119 3.12 -29.75 17.85
N GLY A 120 2.45 -29.63 19.00
CA GLY A 120 3.07 -29.18 20.25
C GLY A 120 4.25 -30.07 20.66
N THR A 121 5.26 -29.46 21.29
CA THR A 121 6.49 -30.14 21.72
C THR A 121 6.21 -31.35 22.60
N GLY A 122 5.15 -31.31 23.43
CA GLY A 122 4.76 -32.44 24.28
C GLY A 122 4.33 -33.67 23.48
N LEU A 123 3.50 -33.51 22.45
CA LEU A 123 3.05 -34.64 21.61
C LEU A 123 4.22 -35.19 20.78
N ARG A 124 5.11 -34.31 20.29
CA ARG A 124 6.35 -34.72 19.63
C ARG A 124 7.25 -35.53 20.56
N ALA A 125 7.47 -35.06 21.79
CA ALA A 125 8.30 -35.74 22.78
C ALA A 125 7.72 -37.10 23.18
N ALA A 126 6.39 -37.18 23.39
CA ALA A 126 5.70 -38.43 23.69
C ALA A 126 5.77 -39.44 22.53
N GLY A 127 5.59 -38.98 21.28
CA GLY A 127 5.72 -39.83 20.11
C GLY A 127 7.14 -40.39 19.94
N LEU A 128 8.16 -39.53 20.12
CA LEU A 128 9.56 -39.94 20.05
C LEU A 128 9.96 -40.87 21.19
N SER A 129 9.52 -40.61 22.43
CA SER A 129 9.82 -41.48 23.57
C SER A 129 9.19 -42.86 23.42
N MET A 130 7.94 -42.94 22.96
CA MET A 130 7.28 -44.21 22.62
C MET A 130 8.04 -44.96 21.53
N SER A 131 8.48 -44.27 20.47
CA SER A 131 9.27 -44.89 19.41
C SER A 131 10.59 -45.47 19.93
N VAL A 132 11.31 -44.74 20.79
CA VAL A 132 12.56 -45.21 21.42
C VAL A 132 12.30 -46.43 22.32
N LEU A 133 11.24 -46.43 23.12
CA LEU A 133 10.90 -47.55 24.00
C LEU A 133 10.59 -48.82 23.20
N ILE A 134 9.83 -48.71 22.11
CA ILE A 134 9.52 -49.84 21.22
C ILE A 134 10.78 -50.41 20.59
N LEU A 135 11.70 -49.54 20.13
CA LEU A 135 12.98 -49.97 19.56
C LEU A 135 13.84 -50.71 20.60
N LEU A 136 13.94 -50.19 21.83
CA LEU A 136 14.70 -50.84 22.90
C LEU A 136 14.10 -52.20 23.29
N LEU A 137 12.77 -52.30 23.37
CA LEU A 137 12.08 -53.57 23.65
C LEU A 137 12.30 -54.59 22.53
N SER A 138 12.18 -54.17 21.27
CA SER A 138 12.44 -55.04 20.10
C SER A 138 13.87 -55.59 20.13
N ILE A 139 14.88 -54.74 20.32
CA ILE A 139 16.28 -55.16 20.44
C ILE A 139 16.47 -56.09 21.65
N GLY A 140 15.87 -55.75 22.79
CA GLY A 140 15.93 -56.56 24.02
C GLY A 140 15.36 -57.96 23.84
N PHE A 141 14.18 -58.08 23.21
CA PHE A 141 13.58 -59.38 22.92
C PHE A 141 14.36 -60.18 21.89
N ALA A 142 14.88 -59.52 20.85
CA ALA A 142 15.75 -60.18 19.87
C ALA A 142 17.03 -60.73 20.55
N ALA A 143 17.67 -59.94 21.42
CA ALA A 143 18.83 -60.38 22.18
C ALA A 143 18.49 -61.54 23.14
N TRP A 144 17.36 -61.45 23.86
CA TRP A 144 16.91 -62.49 24.76
C TRP A 144 16.60 -63.80 24.03
N ALA A 145 15.90 -63.74 22.90
CA ALA A 145 15.60 -64.91 22.07
C ALA A 145 16.88 -65.57 21.54
N ARG A 146 17.92 -64.77 21.24
CA ARG A 146 19.23 -65.28 20.80
C ARG A 146 19.95 -66.05 21.89
N LEU A 147 19.99 -65.51 23.10
CA LEU A 147 20.66 -66.15 24.24
C LEU A 147 19.95 -67.43 24.69
N ASN A 148 18.62 -67.47 24.58
CA ASN A 148 17.78 -68.60 25.01
C ASN A 148 17.43 -69.57 23.87
N ASN A 149 18.15 -69.53 22.74
CA ASN A 149 17.89 -70.38 21.58
C ASN A 149 18.07 -71.89 21.84
N HIS A 150 18.69 -72.25 22.95
CA HIS A 150 18.88 -73.64 23.39
C HIS A 150 17.60 -74.23 24.00
N LEU A 151 16.67 -73.40 24.46
CA LEU A 151 15.39 -73.86 24.99
C LEU A 151 14.52 -74.38 23.85
N THR A 152 13.94 -75.56 24.04
CA THR A 152 13.15 -76.27 23.02
C THR A 152 11.99 -75.42 22.49
N ILE A 153 11.39 -74.59 23.36
CA ILE A 153 10.27 -73.70 23.04
C ILE A 153 10.70 -72.58 22.07
N VAL A 154 11.86 -71.97 22.29
CA VAL A 154 12.41 -70.90 21.43
C VAL A 154 12.84 -71.48 20.08
N ARG A 155 13.34 -72.71 20.07
CA ARG A 155 13.74 -73.38 18.83
C ARG A 155 12.55 -73.83 17.98
N ALA A 156 11.46 -74.24 18.62
CA ALA A 156 10.22 -74.62 17.95
C ALA A 156 9.51 -73.42 17.28
N SER A 157 9.76 -72.19 17.75
CA SER A 157 9.13 -70.97 17.26
C SER A 157 9.81 -70.33 16.03
N GLN A 158 10.76 -71.02 15.39
CA GLN A 158 11.45 -70.55 14.17
C GLN A 158 12.11 -69.17 14.33
N PRO A 159 13.24 -69.07 15.04
CA PRO A 159 13.86 -67.80 15.43
C PRO A 159 14.24 -66.88 14.26
N ILE A 160 14.40 -67.39 13.04
CA ILE A 160 14.68 -66.57 11.86
C ILE A 160 13.51 -65.61 11.54
N PHE A 161 12.26 -66.05 11.71
CA PHE A 161 11.08 -65.21 11.48
C PHE A 161 10.94 -64.16 12.58
N LEU A 162 11.35 -64.49 13.81
CA LEU A 162 11.27 -63.61 14.97
C LEU A 162 12.30 -62.45 14.94
N TYR A 163 13.34 -62.53 14.10
CA TYR A 163 14.31 -61.44 13.91
C TYR A 163 13.99 -60.54 12.71
N ILE A 164 13.13 -61.00 11.79
CA ILE A 164 12.73 -60.23 10.60
C ILE A 164 11.54 -59.33 10.93
N ILE A 165 10.69 -59.76 11.86
CA ILE A 165 9.56 -59.00 12.43
C ILE A 165 10.09 -58.04 13.50
#